data_AF-A0A8B8UU12-F1
#
_entry.id   AF-A0A8B8UU12-F1
#
_cell.length_a   1.000
_cell.length_b   1.000
_cell.length_c   1.000
_cell.angle_alpha   90.00
_cell.angle_beta   90.00
_cell.angle_gamma   90.00
#
_symmetry.space_group_name_H-M   'P 1'
#
loop_
_entity.id
_entity.type
_entity.pdbx_description
1 polymer ?
#
loop_
_entity_poly.entity_id
_entity_poly.type
_entity_poly.pdbx_seq_one_letter_code
_entity_poly.pdbx_strand_id
1 'polypeptide(L)'
;MSTFIRGPICGTDNCPSRLWRIIDGRRTCQYGHVMEGDVEFNDDEDDLNGLGAGVITRRLNLTTNATGSFQSSQLTNSQLLQQQQRQSHKKFKKLIGHDAKLLFLKSFQFILKRQIRWLIDEMRFPEEFEHVAKIIWLKILKTINDQPQEDLRLQLHMTSTISILYLASTHLSLPVYTCDYIKWICSAKMPYFQASELLPKSWRTRLPNYYVSILEGSISPFNGQLYNKIALTCGMIHFKEFFNSQIACQGLLLKLVMQCTLPPEFYFYTKQVIEFEEADIQNLTLWERTDERHTGPISNHAELRVLSYFMLTINWMLSFDRDRQYPLKWILALTESLTQRTTTSESIDRNIVKVVYPDKPTSNDYFQWSEDETLEFLNWMEKQFLPTQTKSLHNEDESVGMTIDQKIARRKLYKIFPLDRDISNDSELNDLKHQLTFIEDLQERYAKQTPYFDNNNKTLDFSTRQDPHLPTRKEAIGRLLTQVASRLLVDFAISKQQLKDCIFRIKNACLHRMN
;
A
#
# COMPACT_ATOMS: atom_id res chain seq x y z
N MET A 1 -57.99 22.00 31.74
CA MET A 1 -58.45 20.78 32.44
C MET A 1 -57.24 20.17 33.13
N SER A 2 -57.28 19.99 34.45
CA SER A 2 -56.15 19.43 35.20
C SER A 2 -55.89 17.98 34.81
N THR A 3 -54.63 17.65 34.55
CA THR A 3 -54.19 16.29 34.20
C THR A 3 -54.11 15.42 35.45
N PHE A 4 -54.44 14.13 35.32
CA PHE A 4 -54.31 13.19 36.43
C PHE A 4 -52.85 12.80 36.64
N ILE A 5 -52.38 12.85 37.88
CA ILE A 5 -51.07 12.35 38.31
C ILE A 5 -51.23 11.03 39.08
N ARG A 6 -50.26 10.13 38.96
CA ARG A 6 -50.24 8.89 39.76
C ARG A 6 -49.71 9.16 41.16
N GLY A 7 -50.46 8.75 42.17
CA GLY A 7 -50.12 8.86 43.58
C GLY A 7 -50.46 7.58 44.38
N PRO A 8 -50.56 7.66 45.71
CA PRO A 8 -51.00 6.54 46.55
C PRO A 8 -52.43 6.13 46.23
N ILE A 9 -52.87 4.98 46.76
CA ILE A 9 -54.24 4.51 46.55
C ILE A 9 -55.24 5.34 47.36
N CYS A 10 -56.42 5.62 46.81
CA CYS A 10 -57.45 6.45 47.45
C CYS A 10 -57.98 5.87 48.75
N GLY A 11 -58.32 4.57 48.79
CA GLY A 11 -58.70 3.87 50.02
C GLY A 11 -60.08 4.22 50.60
N THR A 12 -60.60 5.43 50.39
CA THR A 12 -61.97 5.84 50.77
C THR A 12 -62.98 4.94 50.07
N ASP A 13 -63.89 4.34 50.82
CA ASP A 13 -64.90 3.38 50.34
C ASP A 13 -64.31 2.25 49.47
N ASN A 14 -63.11 1.77 49.84
CA ASN A 14 -62.38 0.72 49.12
C ASN A 14 -62.05 1.08 47.65
N CYS A 15 -61.92 2.37 47.36
CA CYS A 15 -61.61 2.86 46.01
C CYS A 15 -60.16 2.52 45.60
N PRO A 16 -59.95 1.77 44.50
CA PRO A 16 -58.62 1.29 44.09
C PRO A 16 -57.83 2.31 43.26
N SER A 17 -58.38 3.49 43.02
CA SER A 17 -57.76 4.49 42.15
C SER A 17 -56.46 5.00 42.75
N ARG A 18 -55.48 5.21 41.86
CA ARG A 18 -54.19 5.87 42.13
C ARG A 18 -54.03 7.17 41.36
N LEU A 19 -55.09 7.62 40.69
CA LEU A 19 -55.08 8.80 39.84
C LEU A 19 -55.72 9.96 40.57
N TRP A 20 -54.95 11.03 40.72
CA TRP A 20 -55.32 12.22 41.47
C TRP A 20 -55.25 13.44 40.58
N ARG A 21 -56.19 14.37 40.77
CA ARG A 21 -56.10 15.71 40.17
C ARG A 21 -56.38 16.75 41.25
N ILE A 22 -55.76 17.92 41.11
CA ILE A 22 -55.99 19.03 42.04
C ILE A 22 -57.19 19.83 41.53
N ILE A 23 -58.14 20.08 42.43
CA ILE A 23 -59.29 20.97 42.24
C ILE A 23 -59.36 21.84 43.50
N ASP A 24 -59.31 23.15 43.34
CA ASP A 24 -59.40 24.13 44.45
C ASP A 24 -58.44 23.84 45.63
N GLY A 25 -57.18 23.49 45.31
CA GLY A 25 -56.14 23.19 46.32
C GLY A 25 -56.31 21.85 47.04
N ARG A 26 -57.23 20.99 46.60
CA ARG A 26 -57.45 19.65 47.18
C ARG A 26 -57.28 18.55 46.13
N ARG A 27 -56.56 17.47 46.50
CA ARG A 27 -56.41 16.30 45.64
C ARG A 27 -57.68 15.47 45.63
N THR A 28 -58.30 15.37 44.46
CA THR A 28 -59.50 14.57 44.20
C THR A 28 -59.14 13.38 43.31
N CYS A 29 -59.57 12.19 43.70
CA CYS A 29 -59.42 10.95 42.97
C CYS A 29 -60.25 10.95 41.66
N GLN A 30 -59.89 10.12 40.68
CA GLN A 30 -60.69 9.90 39.45
C GLN A 30 -62.19 9.63 39.71
N TYR A 31 -62.54 9.01 40.84
CA TYR A 31 -63.93 8.69 41.20
C TYR A 31 -64.61 9.75 42.09
N GLY A 32 -63.96 10.89 42.34
CA GLY A 32 -64.57 12.04 43.03
C GLY A 32 -64.33 12.12 44.54
N HIS A 33 -63.57 11.19 45.13
CA HIS A 33 -63.20 11.24 46.55
C HIS A 33 -62.09 12.24 46.80
N VAL A 34 -62.24 13.06 47.84
CA VAL A 34 -61.25 14.06 48.25
C VAL A 34 -60.29 13.44 49.27
N MET A 35 -58.99 13.65 49.10
CA MET A 35 -57.98 13.23 50.06
C MET A 35 -57.97 14.19 51.26
N GLU A 36 -58.27 13.68 52.46
CA GLU A 36 -58.24 14.47 53.69
C GLU A 36 -56.80 14.63 54.21
N GLY A 37 -56.45 15.84 54.66
CA GLY A 37 -55.14 16.12 55.27
C GLY A 37 -53.97 16.28 54.29
N ASP A 38 -54.21 16.30 52.97
CA ASP A 38 -53.19 16.60 51.98
C ASP A 38 -52.88 18.11 52.01
N VAL A 39 -51.62 18.46 52.31
CA VAL A 39 -51.13 19.83 52.30
C VAL A 39 -50.30 20.02 51.04
N GLU A 40 -50.70 20.95 50.20
CA GLU A 40 -49.91 21.36 49.05
C GLU A 40 -48.79 22.29 49.53
N PHE A 41 -47.55 21.81 49.41
CA PHE A 41 -46.37 22.64 49.61
C PHE A 41 -46.11 23.40 48.31
N ASN A 42 -46.63 24.62 48.21
CA ASN A 42 -46.17 25.61 47.25
C ASN A 42 -45.28 26.60 48.00
N ASP A 43 -44.02 26.71 47.58
CA ASP A 43 -43.19 27.85 47.96
C ASP A 43 -43.58 29.00 47.03
N ASP A 44 -44.35 29.95 47.52
CA ASP A 44 -44.66 31.18 46.79
C ASP A 44 -43.38 32.02 46.71
N GLU A 45 -42.65 31.93 45.59
CA GLU A 45 -41.41 32.70 45.37
C GLU A 45 -41.65 34.18 45.01
N ASP A 46 -42.90 34.63 44.91
CA ASP A 46 -43.24 35.90 44.27
C ASP A 46 -43.27 37.14 45.19
N ASP A 47 -42.88 37.03 46.47
CA ASP A 47 -42.80 38.19 47.38
C ASP A 47 -41.44 38.33 48.11
N LEU A 48 -40.35 38.09 47.39
CA LEU A 48 -38.98 38.31 47.88
C LEU A 48 -38.16 39.19 46.91
N ASN A 49 -38.52 40.47 46.86
CA ASN A 49 -37.61 41.51 46.38
C ASN A 49 -36.48 41.71 47.40
N GLY A 50 -35.50 40.81 47.42
CA GLY A 50 -34.39 40.84 48.36
C GLY A 50 -33.51 39.62 48.24
N LEU A 51 -32.34 39.81 47.64
CA LEU A 51 -31.26 38.84 47.53
C LEU A 51 -31.03 38.09 48.87
N GLY A 52 -31.16 36.75 48.86
CA GLY A 52 -30.56 35.92 49.92
C GLY A 52 -31.42 34.81 50.52
N ALA A 53 -32.00 33.91 49.72
CA ALA A 53 -32.47 32.62 50.24
C ALA A 53 -31.28 31.62 50.39
N GLY A 54 -30.37 31.92 51.33
CA GLY A 54 -29.41 30.97 51.90
C GLY A 54 -28.28 30.43 50.99
N VAL A 55 -27.06 30.40 51.51
CA VAL A 55 -25.98 29.61 50.90
C VAL A 55 -26.41 28.13 50.88
N ILE A 56 -26.38 27.49 49.72
CA ILE A 56 -26.68 26.06 49.57
C ILE A 56 -25.78 25.25 50.51
N THR A 57 -26.35 24.74 51.61
CA THR A 57 -25.64 23.91 52.57
C THR A 57 -25.87 22.44 52.23
N ARG A 58 -24.96 21.91 51.40
CA ARG A 58 -24.83 20.49 50.99
C ARG A 58 -25.85 20.02 49.92
N ARG A 59 -25.32 19.51 48.80
CA ARG A 59 -26.13 18.85 47.76
C ARG A 59 -26.57 17.46 48.24
N LEU A 60 -27.84 17.31 48.61
CA LEU A 60 -28.49 16.01 48.77
C LEU A 60 -29.32 15.70 47.51
N ASN A 61 -29.13 14.50 46.93
CA ASN A 61 -29.89 14.04 45.75
C ASN A 61 -31.26 13.46 46.15
N LEU A 62 -32.08 14.26 46.84
CA LEU A 62 -33.47 13.91 47.15
C LEU A 62 -34.34 14.50 46.04
N THR A 63 -35.11 13.66 45.35
CA THR A 63 -36.09 14.11 44.35
C THR A 63 -37.48 13.98 44.96
N THR A 64 -38.32 15.01 44.81
CA THR A 64 -39.73 14.94 45.19
C THR A 64 -40.51 14.14 44.16
N ASN A 65 -41.38 13.25 44.63
CA ASN A 65 -42.35 12.59 43.76
C ASN A 65 -43.49 13.56 43.40
N ALA A 66 -44.32 13.19 42.41
CA ALA A 66 -45.49 13.96 41.99
C ALA A 66 -46.48 14.30 43.13
N THR A 67 -46.33 13.66 44.31
CA THR A 67 -47.13 13.89 45.51
C THR A 67 -46.47 14.79 46.56
N GLY A 68 -45.26 15.30 46.33
CA GLY A 68 -44.53 16.18 47.26
C GLY A 68 -43.69 15.47 48.31
N SER A 69 -43.69 14.14 48.36
CA SER A 69 -42.85 13.37 49.29
C SER A 69 -41.43 13.18 48.75
N PHE A 70 -40.42 13.33 49.61
CA PHE A 70 -39.03 13.06 49.28
C PHE A 70 -38.79 11.55 49.15
N GLN A 71 -38.32 11.09 47.98
CA GLN A 71 -37.73 9.76 47.86
C GLN A 71 -36.24 9.88 47.58
N SER A 72 -35.44 9.03 48.23
CA SER A 72 -34.07 8.80 47.80
C SER A 72 -34.14 8.16 46.42
N SER A 73 -33.46 8.76 45.43
CA SER A 73 -33.36 8.18 44.10
C SER A 73 -32.70 6.81 44.22
N GLN A 74 -33.47 5.73 44.13
CA GLN A 74 -32.95 4.37 44.28
C GLN A 74 -31.92 4.11 43.16
N LEU A 75 -30.64 4.05 43.55
CA LEU A 75 -29.48 4.02 42.63
C LEU A 75 -29.41 2.75 41.74
N THR A 76 -30.19 1.71 42.00
CA THR A 76 -29.90 0.36 41.48
C THR A 76 -30.45 0.08 40.08
N ASN A 77 -31.65 0.53 39.73
CA ASN A 77 -32.28 0.15 38.45
C ASN A 77 -31.77 0.95 37.24
N SER A 78 -31.43 2.24 37.42
CA SER A 78 -30.83 3.06 36.35
C SER A 78 -29.36 2.67 36.09
N GLN A 79 -28.64 2.20 37.12
CA GLN A 79 -27.26 1.72 36.98
C GLN A 79 -27.15 0.39 36.26
N LEU A 80 -28.11 -0.52 36.42
CA LEU A 80 -28.16 -1.79 35.68
C LEU A 80 -28.27 -1.56 34.17
N LEU A 81 -29.11 -0.63 33.73
CA LEU A 81 -29.23 -0.26 32.31
C LEU A 81 -27.93 0.40 31.81
N GLN A 82 -27.29 1.24 32.62
CA GLN A 82 -26.00 1.86 32.29
C GLN A 82 -24.86 0.83 32.23
N GLN A 83 -24.86 -0.17 33.12
CA GLN A 83 -23.90 -1.27 33.11
C GLN A 83 -24.13 -2.18 31.89
N GLN A 84 -25.37 -2.46 31.53
CA GLN A 84 -25.72 -3.24 30.35
C GLN A 84 -25.38 -2.50 29.04
N GLN A 85 -25.61 -1.18 28.97
CA GLN A 85 -25.12 -0.34 27.87
C GLN A 85 -23.59 -0.36 27.79
N ARG A 86 -22.87 -0.20 28.92
CA ARG A 86 -21.39 -0.29 28.95
C ARG A 86 -20.88 -1.68 28.54
N GLN A 87 -21.60 -2.76 28.85
CA GLN A 87 -21.27 -4.12 28.40
C GLN A 87 -21.57 -4.33 26.90
N SER A 88 -22.68 -3.80 26.39
CA SER A 88 -23.03 -3.84 24.96
C SER A 88 -21.99 -3.12 24.10
N HIS A 89 -21.57 -1.91 24.50
CA HIS A 89 -20.47 -1.17 23.87
C HIS A 89 -19.09 -1.81 24.05
N LYS A 90 -18.93 -2.81 24.93
CA LYS A 90 -17.68 -3.53 25.17
C LYS A 90 -17.43 -4.66 24.16
N LYS A 91 -18.45 -5.11 23.40
CA LYS A 91 -18.34 -6.22 22.44
C LYS A 91 -17.34 -5.96 21.31
N PHE A 92 -17.08 -4.69 20.99
CA PHE A 92 -16.10 -4.26 19.98
C PHE A 92 -14.88 -3.57 20.61
N LYS A 93 -14.53 -3.92 21.86
CA LYS A 93 -13.34 -3.35 22.48
C LYS A 93 -12.10 -3.81 21.71
N LYS A 94 -11.27 -2.85 21.29
CA LYS A 94 -9.96 -3.12 20.67
C LYS A 94 -9.14 -4.00 21.62
N LEU A 95 -8.58 -5.08 21.07
CA LEU A 95 -7.66 -5.96 21.78
C LEU A 95 -6.37 -5.20 22.08
N ILE A 96 -5.70 -5.50 23.19
CA ILE A 96 -4.45 -4.84 23.60
C ILE A 96 -3.43 -5.92 24.00
N GLY A 97 -2.15 -5.63 23.85
CA GLY A 97 -1.07 -6.50 24.31
C GLY A 97 -0.91 -7.75 23.45
N HIS A 98 -0.72 -8.90 24.09
CA HIS A 98 -0.42 -10.17 23.42
C HIS A 98 -1.53 -10.63 22.47
N ASP A 99 -2.79 -10.52 22.87
CA ASP A 99 -3.93 -10.93 22.02
C ASP A 99 -4.04 -10.09 20.74
N ALA A 100 -3.67 -8.81 20.81
CA ALA A 100 -3.59 -7.95 19.64
C ALA A 100 -2.43 -8.36 18.71
N LYS A 101 -1.26 -8.70 19.28
CA LYS A 101 -0.11 -9.24 18.52
C LYS A 101 -0.49 -10.53 17.80
N LEU A 102 -1.18 -11.44 18.47
CA LEU A 102 -1.64 -12.70 17.87
C LEU A 102 -2.68 -12.47 16.76
N LEU A 103 -3.65 -11.58 16.98
CA LEU A 103 -4.62 -11.24 15.94
C LEU A 103 -3.94 -10.57 14.73
N PHE A 104 -2.93 -9.74 14.98
CA PHE A 104 -2.13 -9.13 13.93
C PHE A 104 -1.37 -10.18 13.11
N LEU A 105 -0.73 -11.19 13.73
CA LEU A 105 -0.10 -12.30 13.01
C LEU A 105 -1.10 -13.10 12.16
N LYS A 106 -2.30 -13.38 12.69
CA LYS A 106 -3.38 -14.04 11.94
C LYS A 106 -3.84 -13.20 10.74
N SER A 107 -3.91 -11.88 10.92
CA SER A 107 -4.32 -10.94 9.87
C SER A 107 -3.25 -10.83 8.79
N PHE A 108 -1.98 -10.77 9.18
CA PHE A 108 -0.83 -10.78 8.28
C PHE A 108 -0.77 -12.07 7.44
N GLN A 109 -0.95 -13.23 8.09
CA GLN A 109 -1.01 -14.52 7.39
C GLN A 109 -2.17 -14.58 6.38
N PHE A 110 -3.34 -14.03 6.73
CA PHE A 110 -4.48 -13.98 5.83
C PHE A 110 -4.18 -13.16 4.56
N ILE A 111 -3.55 -11.99 4.73
CA ILE A 111 -3.15 -11.14 3.60
C ILE A 111 -2.11 -11.86 2.74
N LEU A 112 -1.08 -12.45 3.34
CA LEU A 112 -0.06 -13.21 2.63
C LEU A 112 -0.68 -14.36 1.81
N LYS A 113 -1.65 -15.09 2.38
CA LYS A 113 -2.35 -16.16 1.66
C LYS A 113 -3.13 -15.64 0.45
N ARG A 114 -3.77 -14.47 0.56
CA ARG A 114 -4.48 -13.85 -0.57
C ARG A 114 -3.51 -13.41 -1.67
N GLN A 115 -2.36 -12.86 -1.28
CA GLN A 115 -1.29 -12.49 -2.21
C GLN A 115 -0.73 -13.71 -2.96
N ILE A 116 -0.47 -14.81 -2.26
CA ILE A 116 -0.01 -16.08 -2.87
C ILE A 116 -1.04 -16.61 -3.87
N ARG A 117 -2.32 -16.63 -3.48
CA ARG A 117 -3.39 -17.09 -4.37
C ARG A 117 -3.48 -16.26 -5.65
N TRP A 118 -3.36 -14.95 -5.54
CA TRP A 118 -3.32 -14.07 -6.71
C TRP A 118 -2.13 -14.39 -7.62
N LEU A 119 -0.94 -14.67 -7.07
CA LEU A 119 0.23 -15.07 -7.86
C LEU A 119 0.01 -16.41 -8.59
N ILE A 120 -0.68 -17.37 -7.98
CA ILE A 120 -0.98 -18.67 -8.59
C ILE A 120 -2.07 -18.53 -9.66
N ASP A 121 -3.17 -17.84 -9.37
CA ASP A 121 -4.33 -17.76 -10.26
C ASP A 121 -4.07 -16.84 -11.46
N GLU A 122 -3.54 -15.64 -11.23
CA GLU A 122 -3.39 -14.60 -12.27
C GLU A 122 -2.02 -14.65 -12.95
N MET A 123 -0.94 -14.76 -12.15
CA MET A 123 0.43 -14.80 -12.67
C MET A 123 0.91 -16.21 -13.02
N ARG A 124 0.06 -17.24 -12.81
CA ARG A 124 0.32 -18.65 -13.11
C ARG A 124 1.59 -19.20 -12.47
N PHE A 125 1.83 -18.83 -11.21
CA PHE A 125 2.91 -19.41 -10.43
C PHE A 125 2.62 -20.91 -10.15
N PRO A 126 3.67 -21.74 -10.06
CA PRO A 126 3.53 -23.15 -9.71
C PRO A 126 2.91 -23.34 -8.31
N GLU A 127 2.14 -24.40 -8.10
CA GLU A 127 1.48 -24.69 -6.82
C GLU A 127 2.52 -24.95 -5.69
N GLU A 128 3.72 -25.40 -6.05
CA GLU A 128 4.88 -25.54 -5.17
C GLU A 128 5.24 -24.24 -4.46
N PHE A 129 4.93 -23.08 -5.07
CA PHE A 129 5.17 -21.77 -4.48
C PHE A 129 4.42 -21.56 -3.16
N GLU A 130 3.17 -22.04 -3.04
CA GLU A 130 2.41 -21.95 -1.79
C GLU A 130 3.12 -22.72 -0.65
N HIS A 131 3.62 -23.91 -0.97
CA HIS A 131 4.30 -24.78 -0.02
C HIS A 131 5.60 -24.14 0.50
N VAL A 132 6.43 -23.61 -0.40
CA VAL A 132 7.68 -22.93 -0.05
C VAL A 132 7.41 -21.68 0.79
N ALA A 133 6.49 -20.82 0.35
CA ALA A 133 6.14 -19.60 1.09
C ALA A 133 5.61 -19.91 2.49
N LYS A 134 4.83 -20.99 2.65
CA LYS A 134 4.34 -21.47 3.94
C LYS A 134 5.49 -21.91 4.85
N ILE A 135 6.50 -22.63 4.34
CA ILE A 135 7.67 -23.06 5.12
C ILE A 135 8.47 -21.83 5.59
N ILE A 136 8.69 -20.85 4.72
CA ILE A 136 9.37 -19.59 5.08
C ILE A 136 8.60 -18.86 6.19
N TRP A 137 7.28 -18.72 6.05
CA TRP A 137 6.44 -18.10 7.08
C TRP A 137 6.47 -18.85 8.41
N LEU A 138 6.45 -20.18 8.40
CA LEU A 138 6.56 -21.00 9.62
C LEU A 138 7.90 -20.81 10.32
N LYS A 139 9.00 -20.70 9.57
CA LYS A 139 10.32 -20.40 10.14
C LYS A 139 10.35 -19.01 10.79
N ILE A 140 9.77 -18.00 10.14
CA ILE A 140 9.64 -16.65 10.72
C ILE A 140 8.81 -16.67 12.02
N LEU A 141 7.68 -17.37 12.01
CA LEU A 141 6.84 -17.57 13.19
C LEU A 141 7.60 -18.25 14.33
N LYS A 142 8.44 -19.26 14.01
CA LYS A 142 9.28 -19.94 14.99
C LYS A 142 10.26 -18.96 15.63
N THR A 143 10.97 -18.15 14.84
CA THR A 143 11.88 -17.13 15.37
C THR A 143 11.16 -16.11 16.25
N ILE A 144 9.94 -15.68 15.87
CA ILE A 144 9.13 -14.77 16.69
C ILE A 144 8.70 -15.42 18.00
N ASN A 145 8.31 -16.70 17.99
CA ASN A 145 7.86 -17.42 19.17
C ASN A 145 8.99 -17.73 20.16
N ASP A 146 10.23 -17.81 19.67
CA ASP A 146 11.42 -18.02 20.50
C ASP A 146 11.88 -16.74 21.22
N GLN A 147 11.33 -15.57 20.86
CA GLN A 147 11.59 -14.31 21.58
C GLN A 147 10.84 -14.26 22.93
N PRO A 148 11.42 -13.64 23.98
CA PRO A 148 10.76 -13.50 25.27
C PRO A 148 9.47 -12.67 25.13
N GLN A 149 8.39 -13.15 25.76
CA GLN A 149 7.04 -12.61 25.58
C GLN A 149 6.89 -11.14 26.02
N GLU A 150 7.67 -10.71 27.00
CA GLU A 150 7.63 -9.35 27.56
C GLU A 150 8.09 -8.29 26.54
N ASP A 151 8.99 -8.65 25.62
CA ASP A 151 9.62 -7.73 24.65
C ASP A 151 9.36 -8.10 23.17
N LEU A 152 8.30 -8.86 22.87
CA LEU A 152 7.93 -9.29 21.52
C LEU A 152 7.87 -8.11 20.52
N ARG A 153 8.91 -7.96 19.69
CA ARG A 153 9.02 -6.98 18.61
C ARG A 153 8.86 -7.69 17.28
N LEU A 154 7.62 -7.72 16.78
CA LEU A 154 7.28 -8.43 15.55
C LEU A 154 8.01 -7.88 14.31
N GLN A 155 8.27 -6.57 14.27
CA GLN A 155 8.91 -5.86 13.13
C GLN A 155 8.32 -6.23 11.76
N LEU A 156 7.07 -6.69 11.70
CA LEU A 156 6.40 -7.04 10.46
C LEU A 156 5.75 -5.78 9.90
N HIS A 157 6.22 -5.39 8.74
CA HIS A 157 5.60 -4.39 7.87
C HIS A 157 5.07 -5.05 6.60
N MET A 158 4.28 -4.32 5.81
CA MET A 158 3.82 -4.81 4.50
C MET A 158 4.97 -5.17 3.56
N THR A 159 6.10 -4.47 3.65
CA THR A 159 7.35 -4.83 2.94
C THR A 159 7.83 -6.25 3.27
N SER A 160 7.52 -6.77 4.46
CA SER A 160 7.88 -8.14 4.85
C SER A 160 7.05 -9.19 4.11
N THR A 161 5.79 -8.92 3.74
CA THR A 161 5.02 -9.90 2.94
C THR A 161 5.68 -10.06 1.58
N ILE A 162 6.03 -8.95 0.93
CA ILE A 162 6.74 -8.95 -0.35
C ILE A 162 8.12 -9.59 -0.21
N SER A 163 8.83 -9.34 0.89
CA SER A 163 10.13 -9.98 1.15
C SER A 163 10.00 -11.51 1.22
N ILE A 164 8.97 -12.04 1.91
CA ILE A 164 8.72 -13.49 1.99
C ILE A 164 8.42 -14.07 0.61
N LEU A 165 7.60 -13.39 -0.18
CA LEU A 165 7.23 -13.83 -1.53
C LEU A 165 8.44 -13.81 -2.47
N TYR A 166 9.26 -12.77 -2.41
CA TYR A 166 10.50 -12.67 -3.16
C TYR A 166 11.50 -13.79 -2.81
N LEU A 167 11.59 -14.17 -1.52
CA LEU A 167 12.45 -15.27 -1.09
C LEU A 167 11.94 -16.63 -1.58
N ALA A 168 10.62 -16.84 -1.55
CA ALA A 168 10.02 -18.05 -2.12
C ALA A 168 10.28 -18.15 -3.64
N SER A 169 10.15 -17.03 -4.37
CA SER A 169 10.43 -17.01 -5.81
C SER A 169 11.90 -17.23 -6.13
N THR A 170 12.81 -16.67 -5.31
CA THR A 170 14.25 -16.88 -5.43
C THR A 170 14.60 -18.35 -5.21
N HIS A 171 14.02 -19.00 -4.18
CA HIS A 171 14.25 -20.40 -3.91
C HIS A 171 13.87 -21.30 -5.09
N LEU A 172 12.73 -21.01 -5.73
CA LEU A 172 12.26 -21.72 -6.92
C LEU A 172 12.95 -21.29 -8.21
N SER A 173 13.91 -20.35 -8.15
CA SER A 173 14.64 -19.81 -9.30
C SER A 173 13.72 -19.26 -10.40
N LEU A 174 12.60 -18.65 -10.01
CA LEU A 174 11.68 -18.01 -10.96
C LEU A 174 12.31 -16.73 -11.54
N PRO A 175 12.04 -16.39 -12.82
CA PRO A 175 12.55 -15.17 -13.48
C PRO A 175 11.75 -13.91 -13.06
N VAL A 176 11.47 -13.79 -11.77
CA VAL A 176 10.72 -12.70 -11.14
C VAL A 176 11.64 -11.99 -10.17
N TYR A 177 11.71 -10.67 -10.31
CA TYR A 177 12.66 -9.82 -9.59
C TYR A 177 11.95 -8.78 -8.75
N THR A 178 12.73 -8.05 -7.95
CA THR A 178 12.21 -6.96 -7.12
C THR A 178 11.38 -5.94 -7.92
N CYS A 179 11.76 -5.64 -9.17
CA CYS A 179 11.04 -4.71 -10.03
C CYS A 179 9.62 -5.18 -10.38
N ASP A 180 9.39 -6.49 -10.55
CA ASP A 180 8.06 -7.02 -10.86
C ASP A 180 7.11 -6.87 -9.67
N TYR A 181 7.60 -7.17 -8.46
CA TYR A 181 6.82 -6.96 -7.24
C TYR A 181 6.47 -5.49 -7.03
N ILE A 182 7.42 -4.56 -7.24
CA ILE A 182 7.15 -3.11 -7.16
C ILE A 182 6.10 -2.69 -8.18
N LYS A 183 6.19 -3.19 -9.41
CA LYS A 183 5.20 -2.93 -10.45
C LYS A 183 3.81 -3.45 -10.05
N TRP A 184 3.72 -4.69 -9.57
CA TRP A 184 2.43 -5.31 -9.20
C TRP A 184 1.74 -4.62 -8.02
N ILE A 185 2.50 -4.13 -7.03
CA ILE A 185 1.93 -3.36 -5.93
C ILE A 185 1.48 -1.98 -6.40
N CYS A 186 2.29 -1.27 -7.20
CA CYS A 186 1.97 0.07 -7.69
C CYS A 186 0.76 0.09 -8.62
N SER A 187 0.65 -0.88 -9.52
CA SER A 187 -0.53 -1.05 -10.40
C SER A 187 -1.76 -1.57 -9.66
N ALA A 188 -1.72 -1.75 -8.34
CA ALA A 188 -2.79 -2.29 -7.50
C ALA A 188 -3.33 -3.67 -7.92
N LYS A 189 -2.61 -4.39 -8.79
CA LYS A 189 -2.96 -5.75 -9.24
C LYS A 189 -2.84 -6.73 -8.07
N MET A 190 -1.74 -6.62 -7.34
CA MET A 190 -1.49 -7.39 -6.15
C MET A 190 -2.03 -6.66 -4.91
N PRO A 191 -2.78 -7.32 -4.03
CA PRO A 191 -3.34 -6.66 -2.86
C PRO A 191 -2.23 -6.31 -1.85
N TYR A 192 -1.80 -5.06 -1.83
CA TYR A 192 -0.76 -4.52 -0.93
C TYR A 192 -1.24 -3.24 -0.26
N PHE A 193 -1.66 -2.25 -1.05
CA PHE A 193 -2.30 -1.05 -0.54
C PHE A 193 -3.70 -1.38 0.01
N GLN A 194 -4.06 -0.76 1.13
CA GLN A 194 -5.36 -0.94 1.80
C GLN A 194 -5.69 -2.41 2.14
N ALA A 195 -4.67 -3.25 2.39
CA ALA A 195 -4.89 -4.67 2.67
C ALA A 195 -5.71 -4.95 3.95
N SER A 196 -5.80 -3.96 4.86
CA SER A 196 -6.69 -4.01 6.03
C SER A 196 -8.17 -4.19 5.67
N GLU A 197 -8.56 -3.85 4.44
CA GLU A 197 -9.94 -3.93 3.96
C GLU A 197 -10.33 -5.32 3.49
N LEU A 198 -9.35 -6.10 3.08
CA LEU A 198 -9.55 -7.50 2.71
C LEU A 198 -9.82 -8.38 3.94
N LEU A 199 -9.48 -7.89 5.14
CA LEU A 199 -9.67 -8.61 6.39
C LEU A 199 -11.16 -8.73 6.73
N PRO A 200 -11.57 -9.83 7.39
CA PRO A 200 -12.91 -9.91 7.98
C PRO A 200 -13.21 -8.71 8.89
N LYS A 201 -14.40 -8.12 8.76
CA LYS A 201 -14.84 -6.95 9.56
C LYS A 201 -14.62 -7.15 11.06
N SER A 202 -14.87 -8.37 11.55
CA SER A 202 -14.68 -8.72 12.97
C SER A 202 -13.22 -8.64 13.42
N TRP A 203 -12.25 -8.84 12.54
CA TRP A 203 -10.82 -8.73 12.88
C TRP A 203 -10.41 -7.27 12.80
N ARG A 204 -10.86 -6.53 11.77
CA ARG A 204 -10.58 -5.10 11.59
C ARG A 204 -11.06 -4.25 12.78
N THR A 205 -12.27 -4.47 13.28
CA THR A 205 -12.82 -3.71 14.42
C THR A 205 -12.11 -4.01 15.74
N ARG A 206 -11.63 -5.25 15.92
CA ARG A 206 -10.90 -5.68 17.13
C ARG A 206 -9.43 -5.27 17.14
N LEU A 207 -8.83 -5.00 15.98
CA LEU A 207 -7.41 -4.69 15.86
C LEU A 207 -7.13 -3.23 16.27
N PRO A 208 -6.05 -2.95 17.03
CA PRO A 208 -5.58 -1.59 17.28
C PRO A 208 -5.27 -0.80 16.01
N ASN A 209 -5.55 0.50 16.04
CA ASN A 209 -5.30 1.41 14.91
C ASN A 209 -3.85 1.36 14.43
N TYR A 210 -2.89 1.22 15.36
CA TYR A 210 -1.47 1.11 15.03
C TYR A 210 -1.16 -0.10 14.12
N TYR A 211 -1.75 -1.26 14.42
CA TYR A 211 -1.57 -2.46 13.60
C TYR A 211 -2.36 -2.36 12.29
N VAL A 212 -3.53 -1.72 12.30
CA VAL A 212 -4.30 -1.44 11.08
C VAL A 212 -3.51 -0.54 10.15
N SER A 213 -2.91 0.55 10.65
CA SER A 213 -2.09 1.46 9.82
C SER A 213 -0.86 0.78 9.24
N ILE A 214 -0.29 -0.20 9.94
CA ILE A 214 0.80 -1.03 9.39
C ILE A 214 0.27 -1.88 8.23
N LEU A 215 -0.88 -2.53 8.38
CA LEU A 215 -1.48 -3.39 7.35
C LEU A 215 -2.10 -2.62 6.18
N GLU A 216 -2.41 -1.34 6.35
CA GLU A 216 -2.89 -0.48 5.27
C GLU A 216 -1.82 -0.20 4.22
N GLY A 217 -0.53 -0.32 4.58
CA GLY A 217 0.57 -0.21 3.62
C GLY A 217 0.59 1.15 2.91
N SER A 218 0.36 2.25 3.64
CA SER A 218 0.10 3.58 3.07
C SER A 218 1.20 4.15 2.16
N ILE A 219 2.42 3.60 2.21
CA ILE A 219 3.56 4.07 1.43
C ILE A 219 4.22 2.90 0.71
N SER A 220 4.50 3.09 -0.58
CA SER A 220 5.27 2.13 -1.38
C SER A 220 6.71 2.03 -0.88
N PRO A 221 7.38 0.87 -0.94
CA PRO A 221 8.77 0.74 -0.52
C PRO A 221 9.66 1.75 -1.25
N PHE A 222 10.43 2.56 -0.52
CA PHE A 222 11.31 3.58 -1.09
C PHE A 222 12.76 3.41 -0.62
N ASN A 223 13.71 3.97 -1.37
CA ASN A 223 15.13 4.03 -1.03
C ASN A 223 15.72 2.69 -0.54
N GLY A 224 15.38 1.60 -1.23
CA GLY A 224 15.90 0.26 -0.91
C GLY A 224 15.38 -0.35 0.41
N GLN A 225 14.28 0.16 0.97
CA GLN A 225 13.60 -0.47 2.12
C GLN A 225 13.27 -1.94 1.89
N LEU A 226 12.86 -2.30 0.68
CA LEU A 226 12.56 -3.69 0.31
C LEU A 226 13.80 -4.57 0.42
N TYR A 227 14.93 -4.16 -0.16
CA TYR A 227 16.20 -4.88 -0.03
C TYR A 227 16.66 -5.03 1.42
N ASN A 228 16.60 -3.95 2.21
CA ASN A 228 16.93 -3.99 3.63
C ASN A 228 16.04 -4.98 4.41
N LYS A 229 14.76 -5.07 4.03
CA LYS A 229 13.82 -6.01 4.65
C LYS A 229 14.06 -7.44 4.19
N ILE A 230 14.37 -7.68 2.92
CA ILE A 230 14.79 -8.97 2.39
C ILE A 230 16.01 -9.48 3.16
N ALA A 231 17.05 -8.66 3.31
CA ALA A 231 18.26 -9.04 4.06
C ALA A 231 17.99 -9.36 5.53
N LEU A 232 17.11 -8.58 6.17
CA LEU A 232 16.68 -8.82 7.57
C LEU A 232 15.88 -10.13 7.69
N THR A 233 14.95 -10.39 6.76
CA THR A 233 14.17 -11.63 6.74
C THR A 233 15.09 -12.84 6.53
N CYS A 234 16.15 -12.69 5.72
CA CYS A 234 17.12 -13.76 5.50
C CYS A 234 17.99 -14.07 6.72
N GLY A 235 18.44 -13.02 7.43
CA GLY A 235 19.12 -13.22 8.71
C GLY A 235 18.22 -13.86 9.77
N MET A 236 16.92 -13.52 9.77
CA MET A 236 15.95 -14.09 10.72
C MET A 236 15.72 -15.60 10.53
N ILE A 237 15.83 -16.11 9.29
CA ILE A 237 15.56 -17.51 8.96
C ILE A 237 16.82 -18.34 8.63
N HIS A 238 18.00 -17.69 8.55
CA HIS A 238 19.24 -18.28 8.04
C HIS A 238 19.05 -18.92 6.66
N PHE A 239 18.65 -18.10 5.68
CA PHE A 239 18.17 -18.56 4.37
C PHE A 239 19.15 -19.47 3.62
N LYS A 240 20.46 -19.16 3.65
CA LYS A 240 21.53 -19.92 2.97
C LYS A 240 21.64 -21.39 3.40
N GLU A 241 21.19 -21.73 4.61
CA GLU A 241 21.30 -23.08 5.16
C GLU A 241 20.15 -23.98 4.71
N PHE A 242 18.97 -23.38 4.50
CA PHE A 242 17.73 -24.11 4.24
C PHE A 242 17.26 -24.01 2.79
N PHE A 243 17.69 -22.99 2.05
CA PHE A 243 17.19 -22.69 0.73
C PHE A 243 18.33 -22.33 -0.23
N ASN A 244 18.07 -22.55 -1.52
CA ASN A 244 18.94 -22.03 -2.57
C ASN A 244 18.89 -20.49 -2.63
N SER A 245 20.03 -19.85 -2.44
CA SER A 245 20.22 -18.40 -2.44
C SER A 245 20.63 -17.81 -3.79
N GLN A 246 20.66 -18.62 -4.85
CA GLN A 246 21.05 -18.19 -6.18
C GLN A 246 19.97 -17.33 -6.83
N ILE A 247 20.33 -16.13 -7.23
CA ILE A 247 19.46 -15.25 -8.02
C ILE A 247 19.59 -15.63 -9.49
N ALA A 248 18.46 -15.76 -10.19
CA ALA A 248 18.41 -16.07 -11.62
C ALA A 248 18.94 -14.90 -12.47
N CYS A 249 20.26 -14.68 -12.49
CA CYS A 249 20.90 -13.53 -13.14
C CYS A 249 20.64 -13.49 -14.66
N GLN A 250 20.60 -14.64 -15.32
CA GLN A 250 20.40 -14.75 -16.77
C GLN A 250 19.05 -14.17 -17.21
N GLY A 251 17.97 -14.45 -16.50
CA GLY A 251 16.66 -13.87 -16.79
C GLY A 251 16.63 -12.36 -16.55
N LEU A 252 17.40 -11.87 -15.57
CA LEU A 252 17.48 -10.46 -15.23
C LEU A 252 18.20 -9.70 -16.34
N LEU A 253 19.35 -10.20 -16.79
CA LEU A 253 20.09 -9.61 -17.91
C LEU A 253 19.24 -9.53 -19.18
N LEU A 254 18.51 -10.61 -19.50
CA LEU A 254 17.60 -10.61 -20.65
C LEU A 254 16.53 -9.53 -20.49
N LYS A 255 15.90 -9.44 -19.31
CA LYS A 255 14.91 -8.40 -19.00
C LYS A 255 15.48 -6.99 -19.16
N LEU A 256 16.71 -6.73 -18.68
CA LEU A 256 17.38 -5.43 -18.82
C LEU A 256 17.71 -5.08 -20.29
N VAL A 257 18.21 -6.05 -21.06
CA VAL A 257 18.55 -5.86 -22.48
C VAL A 257 17.31 -5.52 -23.29
N MET A 258 16.22 -6.28 -23.09
CA MET A 258 14.93 -6.02 -23.74
C MET A 258 14.36 -4.65 -23.32
N GLN A 259 14.46 -4.30 -22.04
CA GLN A 259 13.98 -3.01 -21.53
C GLN A 259 14.73 -1.79 -22.13
N CYS A 260 16.02 -1.94 -22.40
CA CYS A 260 16.86 -0.88 -22.96
C CYS A 260 16.98 -0.95 -24.49
N THR A 261 16.25 -1.86 -25.15
CA THR A 261 16.32 -2.10 -26.61
C THR A 261 17.75 -2.28 -27.11
N LEU A 262 18.61 -2.88 -26.29
CA LEU A 262 20.02 -3.06 -26.61
C LEU A 262 20.22 -4.25 -27.54
N PRO A 263 21.29 -4.24 -28.35
CA PRO A 263 21.71 -5.39 -29.12
C PRO A 263 22.01 -6.60 -28.20
N PRO A 264 21.72 -7.84 -28.66
CA PRO A 264 21.86 -9.04 -27.84
C PRO A 264 23.30 -9.31 -27.38
N GLU A 265 24.31 -8.72 -28.01
CA GLU A 265 25.71 -8.84 -27.61
C GLU A 265 25.95 -8.30 -26.19
N PHE A 266 25.22 -7.23 -25.79
CA PHE A 266 25.33 -6.66 -24.44
C PHE A 266 24.90 -7.64 -23.34
N TYR A 267 24.06 -8.63 -23.66
CA TYR A 267 23.76 -9.73 -22.74
C TYR A 267 25.04 -10.54 -22.43
N PHE A 268 25.75 -10.97 -23.48
CA PHE A 268 26.96 -11.77 -23.34
C PHE A 268 28.12 -10.96 -22.75
N TYR A 269 28.27 -9.70 -23.13
CA TYR A 269 29.26 -8.80 -22.54
C TYR A 269 29.04 -8.64 -21.04
N THR A 270 27.80 -8.39 -20.62
CA THR A 270 27.51 -8.22 -19.19
C THR A 270 27.73 -9.53 -18.44
N LYS A 271 27.37 -10.67 -19.03
CA LYS A 271 27.65 -11.99 -18.47
C LYS A 271 29.15 -12.22 -18.26
N GLN A 272 29.98 -11.93 -19.26
CA GLN A 272 31.44 -12.04 -19.16
C GLN A 272 32.04 -11.11 -18.09
N VAL A 273 31.53 -9.88 -17.98
CA VAL A 273 31.98 -8.93 -16.94
C VAL A 273 31.62 -9.43 -15.53
N ILE A 274 30.46 -10.09 -15.38
CA ILE A 274 30.08 -10.70 -14.10
C ILE A 274 31.01 -11.88 -13.78
N GLU A 275 31.25 -12.77 -14.74
CA GLU A 275 32.18 -13.91 -14.60
C GLU A 275 33.62 -13.47 -14.30
N PHE A 276 34.02 -12.27 -14.74
CA PHE A 276 35.33 -11.70 -14.44
C PHE A 276 35.54 -11.33 -12.96
N GLU A 277 34.52 -10.75 -12.32
CA GLU A 277 34.63 -10.28 -10.92
C GLU A 277 34.18 -11.35 -9.91
N GLU A 278 33.06 -12.00 -10.20
CA GLU A 278 32.48 -13.07 -9.41
C GLU A 278 32.84 -14.38 -10.13
N ALA A 279 33.88 -15.06 -9.65
CA ALA A 279 34.47 -16.24 -10.31
C ALA A 279 33.48 -17.36 -10.71
N ASP A 280 32.24 -17.34 -10.20
CA ASP A 280 31.09 -18.05 -10.74
C ASP A 280 29.82 -17.18 -10.70
N ILE A 281 29.00 -17.22 -11.75
CA ILE A 281 27.68 -16.53 -11.81
C ILE A 281 26.71 -17.01 -10.70
N GLN A 282 27.01 -18.18 -10.13
CA GLN A 282 26.28 -18.80 -9.02
C GLN A 282 26.62 -18.20 -7.64
N ASN A 283 27.69 -17.40 -7.54
CA ASN A 283 28.10 -16.73 -6.29
C ASN A 283 27.35 -15.42 -6.01
N LEU A 284 26.42 -15.04 -6.89
CA LEU A 284 25.44 -13.98 -6.63
C LEU A 284 24.38 -14.47 -5.62
N THR A 285 24.83 -14.72 -4.40
CA THR A 285 23.98 -15.15 -3.30
C THR A 285 23.25 -13.97 -2.70
N LEU A 286 22.04 -14.24 -2.22
CA LEU A 286 21.28 -13.29 -1.44
C LEU A 286 22.02 -12.92 -0.14
N TRP A 287 22.08 -11.62 0.16
CA TRP A 287 22.81 -11.10 1.31
C TRP A 287 22.00 -11.25 2.61
N GLU A 288 22.58 -11.90 3.61
CA GLU A 288 21.99 -12.05 4.93
C GLU A 288 22.52 -10.98 5.88
N ARG A 289 21.62 -10.39 6.67
CA ARG A 289 21.99 -9.45 7.73
C ARG A 289 21.47 -9.93 9.08
N THR A 290 22.40 -10.16 10.01
CA THR A 290 22.11 -10.46 11.42
C THR A 290 21.95 -9.21 12.27
N ASP A 291 22.61 -8.10 11.91
CA ASP A 291 22.59 -6.86 12.70
C ASP A 291 21.39 -5.96 12.37
N GLU A 292 20.54 -5.73 13.37
CA GLU A 292 19.27 -5.02 13.23
C GLU A 292 19.41 -3.50 13.08
N ARG A 293 20.51 -2.90 13.60
CA ARG A 293 20.60 -1.45 13.85
C ARG A 293 21.24 -0.63 12.73
N HIS A 294 22.13 -1.23 11.95
CA HIS A 294 22.81 -0.53 10.86
C HIS A 294 22.30 -1.06 9.53
N THR A 295 21.75 -0.18 8.68
CA THR A 295 21.54 -0.49 7.27
C THR A 295 22.92 -0.66 6.64
N GLY A 296 23.35 -1.90 6.45
CA GLY A 296 24.58 -2.19 5.73
C GLY A 296 24.53 -1.61 4.31
N PRO A 297 25.68 -1.52 3.62
CA PRO A 297 25.72 -0.97 2.29
C PRO A 297 24.83 -1.80 1.36
N ILE A 298 23.82 -1.14 0.79
CA ILE A 298 22.84 -1.73 -0.13
C ILE A 298 23.53 -2.33 -1.38
N SER A 299 24.78 -1.94 -1.66
CA SER A 299 25.61 -2.48 -2.72
C SER A 299 25.94 -3.97 -2.61
N ASN A 300 25.67 -4.64 -1.49
CA ASN A 300 25.86 -6.09 -1.36
C ASN A 300 24.75 -6.92 -2.04
N HIS A 301 23.56 -6.33 -2.29
CA HIS A 301 22.45 -7.07 -2.88
C HIS A 301 22.76 -7.45 -4.33
N ALA A 302 22.65 -8.74 -4.66
CA ALA A 302 23.09 -9.25 -5.96
C ALA A 302 22.37 -8.63 -7.16
N GLU A 303 21.05 -8.38 -7.09
CA GLU A 303 20.33 -7.67 -8.16
C GLU A 303 20.95 -6.29 -8.44
N LEU A 304 21.23 -5.51 -7.40
CA LEU A 304 21.82 -4.17 -7.53
C LEU A 304 23.27 -4.21 -8.03
N ARG A 305 24.00 -5.29 -7.73
CA ARG A 305 25.30 -5.56 -8.33
C ARG A 305 25.16 -5.81 -9.83
N VAL A 306 24.21 -6.64 -10.25
CA VAL A 306 23.89 -6.88 -11.68
C VAL A 306 23.54 -5.58 -12.40
N LEU A 307 22.71 -4.71 -11.81
CA LEU A 307 22.41 -3.39 -12.39
C LEU A 307 23.67 -2.56 -12.60
N SER A 308 24.59 -2.61 -11.63
CA SER A 308 25.85 -1.87 -11.71
C SER A 308 26.76 -2.44 -12.80
N TYR A 309 26.94 -3.77 -12.86
CA TYR A 309 27.70 -4.43 -13.93
C TYR A 309 27.14 -4.09 -15.31
N PHE A 310 25.81 -4.09 -15.47
CA PHE A 310 25.16 -3.72 -16.73
C PHE A 310 25.47 -2.27 -17.14
N MET A 311 25.33 -1.32 -16.21
CA MET A 311 25.66 0.09 -16.45
C MET A 311 27.13 0.32 -16.80
N LEU A 312 28.03 -0.37 -16.10
CA LEU A 312 29.47 -0.35 -16.36
C LEU A 312 29.80 -0.97 -17.73
N THR A 313 29.16 -2.08 -18.08
CA THR A 313 29.34 -2.77 -19.36
C THR A 313 28.95 -1.87 -20.53
N ILE A 314 27.78 -1.22 -20.46
CA ILE A 314 27.34 -0.27 -21.50
C ILE A 314 28.38 0.86 -21.65
N ASN A 315 28.85 1.41 -20.54
CA ASN A 315 29.83 2.48 -20.56
C ASN A 315 31.18 2.04 -21.15
N TRP A 316 31.71 0.89 -20.71
CA TRP A 316 33.00 0.38 -21.16
C TRP A 316 32.97 0.00 -22.64
N MET A 317 31.97 -0.77 -23.06
CA MET A 317 31.85 -1.22 -24.44
C MET A 317 31.65 -0.04 -25.40
N LEU A 318 30.80 0.93 -25.07
CA LEU A 318 30.56 2.07 -25.97
C LEU A 318 31.71 3.10 -25.95
N SER A 319 32.41 3.26 -24.83
CA SER A 319 33.51 4.23 -24.71
C SER A 319 34.81 3.74 -25.33
N PHE A 320 35.07 2.43 -25.32
CA PHE A 320 36.33 1.83 -25.81
C PHE A 320 36.16 0.97 -27.07
N ASP A 321 35.07 1.17 -27.81
CA ASP A 321 34.81 0.56 -29.11
C ASP A 321 35.87 0.96 -30.15
N ARG A 322 36.94 0.16 -30.27
CA ARG A 322 38.03 0.37 -31.23
C ARG A 322 37.61 0.03 -32.65
N ASP A 323 36.78 -0.99 -32.80
CA ASP A 323 36.31 -1.50 -34.09
C ASP A 323 35.19 -0.64 -34.68
N ARG A 324 34.68 0.34 -33.92
CA ARG A 324 33.57 1.23 -34.29
C ARG A 324 32.33 0.44 -34.71
N GLN A 325 32.10 -0.70 -34.07
CA GLN A 325 30.94 -1.54 -34.31
C GLN A 325 29.63 -0.78 -34.03
N TYR A 326 29.66 0.17 -33.10
CA TYR A 326 28.51 1.00 -32.72
C TYR A 326 28.72 2.47 -33.14
N PRO A 327 28.08 2.93 -34.25
CA PRO A 327 28.18 4.30 -34.72
C PRO A 327 27.58 5.33 -33.76
N LEU A 328 28.09 6.57 -33.78
CA LEU A 328 27.55 7.66 -32.95
C LEU A 328 26.07 7.96 -33.26
N LYS A 329 25.69 7.89 -34.54
CA LYS A 329 24.30 8.11 -34.97
C LYS A 329 23.35 7.06 -34.37
N TRP A 330 23.81 5.81 -34.25
CA TRP A 330 23.05 4.73 -33.61
C TRP A 330 22.84 5.00 -32.12
N ILE A 331 23.87 5.47 -31.39
CA ILE A 331 23.74 5.80 -29.95
C ILE A 331 22.68 6.90 -29.72
N LEU A 332 22.64 7.91 -30.61
CA LEU A 332 21.64 8.97 -30.54
C LEU A 332 20.23 8.44 -30.86
N ALA A 333 20.09 7.64 -31.92
CA ALA A 333 18.81 7.02 -32.29
C ALA A 333 18.29 6.09 -31.18
N LEU A 334 19.17 5.33 -30.52
CA LEU A 334 18.84 4.51 -29.36
C LEU A 334 18.33 5.41 -28.21
N THR A 335 19.04 6.48 -27.89
CA THR A 335 18.64 7.41 -26.81
C THR A 335 17.27 8.03 -27.10
N GLU A 336 17.01 8.41 -28.35
CA GLU A 336 15.72 8.93 -28.80
C GLU A 336 14.61 7.87 -28.71
N SER A 337 14.89 6.63 -29.13
CA SER A 337 13.96 5.50 -29.00
C SER A 337 13.62 5.20 -27.54
N LEU A 338 14.58 5.32 -26.61
CA LEU A 338 14.31 5.23 -25.17
C LEU A 338 13.55 6.44 -24.61
N THR A 339 13.46 7.54 -25.34
CA THR A 339 12.69 8.71 -24.93
C THR A 339 11.29 8.69 -25.51
N GLN A 340 11.10 8.00 -26.64
CA GLN A 340 9.80 7.82 -27.27
C GLN A 340 8.82 7.14 -26.30
N ARG A 341 7.68 7.81 -26.13
CA ARG A 341 6.58 7.37 -25.27
C ARG A 341 5.67 6.44 -26.06
N THR A 342 5.21 5.38 -25.41
CA THR A 342 4.41 4.32 -26.02
C THR A 342 3.37 3.84 -25.03
N THR A 343 2.21 3.43 -25.52
CA THR A 343 1.05 3.01 -24.74
C THR A 343 1.00 1.48 -24.54
N THR A 344 2.16 0.87 -24.29
CA THR A 344 2.21 -0.55 -23.90
C THR A 344 1.82 -0.72 -22.44
N SER A 345 1.25 -1.87 -22.08
CA SER A 345 0.87 -2.20 -20.70
C SER A 345 2.03 -2.01 -19.70
N GLU A 346 3.25 -2.42 -20.08
CA GLU A 346 4.47 -2.24 -19.28
C GLU A 346 4.87 -0.76 -19.14
N SER A 347 4.67 0.05 -20.18
CA SER A 347 4.95 1.49 -20.14
C SER A 347 3.95 2.22 -19.24
N ILE A 348 2.66 1.87 -19.34
CA ILE A 348 1.58 2.41 -18.51
C ILE A 348 1.80 2.03 -17.04
N ASP A 349 2.09 0.76 -16.75
CA ASP A 349 2.43 0.29 -15.41
C ASP A 349 3.62 1.08 -14.83
N ARG A 350 4.65 1.35 -15.64
CA ARG A 350 5.78 2.18 -15.21
C ARG A 350 5.40 3.65 -15.02
N ASN A 351 4.49 4.20 -15.81
CA ASN A 351 3.96 5.55 -15.60
C ASN A 351 3.22 5.64 -14.25
N ILE A 352 2.46 4.60 -13.88
CA ILE A 352 1.83 4.50 -12.54
C ILE A 352 2.90 4.47 -11.45
N VAL A 353 3.96 3.68 -11.60
CA VAL A 353 5.08 3.64 -10.65
C VAL A 353 5.73 5.03 -10.51
N LYS A 354 5.92 5.78 -11.60
CA LYS A 354 6.48 7.14 -11.57
C LYS A 354 5.63 8.11 -10.76
N VAL A 355 4.30 8.01 -10.82
CA VAL A 355 3.39 8.86 -10.03
C VAL A 355 3.55 8.61 -8.53
N VAL A 356 3.83 7.38 -8.13
CA VAL A 356 3.98 7.00 -6.70
C VAL A 356 5.30 7.48 -6.09
N TYR A 357 6.34 7.75 -6.89
CA TYR A 357 7.66 8.15 -6.41
C TYR A 357 8.02 9.61 -6.76
N PRO A 358 7.75 10.58 -5.87
CA PRO A 358 7.95 12.02 -6.16
C PRO A 358 9.43 12.45 -6.21
N ASP A 359 10.31 11.76 -5.48
CA ASP A 359 11.73 12.12 -5.31
C ASP A 359 12.61 11.81 -6.53
N LYS A 360 12.05 11.20 -7.59
CA LYS A 360 12.79 10.85 -8.80
C LYS A 360 12.62 11.93 -9.86
N PRO A 361 13.65 12.20 -10.68
CA PRO A 361 13.65 13.27 -11.69
C PRO A 361 12.51 13.15 -12.74
N THR A 362 11.82 12.02 -12.78
CA THR A 362 10.68 11.69 -13.64
C THR A 362 9.32 12.09 -13.05
N SER A 363 9.26 12.72 -11.88
CA SER A 363 7.97 13.13 -11.28
C SER A 363 7.23 14.14 -12.14
N ASN A 364 7.92 14.92 -12.97
CA ASN A 364 7.27 15.82 -13.93
C ASN A 364 6.81 15.13 -15.23
N ASP A 365 7.02 13.82 -15.39
CA ASP A 365 6.71 13.11 -16.62
C ASP A 365 5.21 13.07 -16.92
N TYR A 366 4.36 13.11 -15.89
CA TYR A 366 2.90 13.11 -16.04
C TYR A 366 2.36 14.38 -16.70
N PHE A 367 3.08 15.50 -16.63
CA PHE A 367 2.71 16.72 -17.36
C PHE A 367 2.88 16.60 -18.88
N GLN A 368 3.66 15.63 -19.33
CA GLN A 368 4.00 15.42 -20.73
C GLN A 368 3.29 14.19 -21.32
N TRP A 369 2.33 13.60 -20.60
CA TRP A 369 1.60 12.43 -21.09
C TRP A 369 0.85 12.76 -22.37
N SER A 370 0.84 11.81 -23.30
CA SER A 370 -0.03 11.91 -24.47
C SER A 370 -1.50 11.74 -24.06
N GLU A 371 -2.41 12.12 -24.96
CA GLU A 371 -3.84 11.92 -24.75
C GLU A 371 -4.15 10.43 -24.50
N ASP A 372 -3.58 9.53 -25.29
CA ASP A 372 -3.76 8.09 -25.14
C ASP A 372 -3.18 7.54 -23.82
N GLU A 373 -2.00 8.01 -23.39
CA GLU A 373 -1.43 7.61 -22.08
C GLU A 373 -2.34 8.05 -20.92
N THR A 374 -2.94 9.23 -21.04
CA THR A 374 -3.85 9.78 -20.03
C THR A 374 -5.15 8.99 -19.99
N LEU A 375 -5.72 8.64 -21.15
CA LEU A 375 -6.92 7.81 -21.25
C LEU A 375 -6.69 6.43 -20.62
N GLU A 376 -5.56 5.78 -20.88
CA GLU A 376 -5.28 4.48 -20.28
C GLU A 376 -5.00 4.54 -18.78
N PHE A 377 -4.37 5.61 -18.32
CA PHE A 377 -4.24 5.86 -16.89
C PHE A 377 -5.61 6.03 -16.21
N LEU A 378 -6.56 6.73 -16.85
CA LEU A 378 -7.93 6.86 -16.35
C LEU A 378 -8.67 5.52 -16.36
N ASN A 379 -8.52 4.72 -17.43
CA ASN A 379 -9.07 3.35 -17.49
C ASN A 379 -8.54 2.49 -16.33
N TRP A 380 -7.25 2.58 -16.01
CA TRP A 380 -6.66 1.90 -14.86
C TRP A 380 -7.24 2.41 -13.52
N MET A 381 -7.39 3.74 -13.39
CA MET A 381 -7.95 4.37 -12.20
C MET A 381 -9.36 3.82 -11.91
N GLU A 382 -10.21 3.75 -12.93
CA GLU A 382 -11.58 3.23 -12.83
C GLU A 382 -11.62 1.73 -12.53
N LYS A 383 -10.81 0.91 -13.23
CA LYS A 383 -10.86 -0.56 -13.11
C LYS A 383 -10.19 -1.11 -11.87
N GLN A 384 -9.11 -0.49 -11.37
CA GLN A 384 -8.27 -1.07 -10.32
C GLN A 384 -8.23 -0.21 -9.05
N PHE A 385 -8.08 1.11 -9.20
CA PHE A 385 -7.93 1.99 -8.04
C PHE A 385 -9.26 2.28 -7.33
N LEU A 386 -10.32 2.60 -8.09
CA LEU A 386 -11.65 2.87 -7.53
C LEU A 386 -12.22 1.67 -6.75
N PRO A 387 -12.17 0.42 -7.24
CA PRO A 387 -12.63 -0.77 -6.49
C PRO A 387 -11.93 -0.99 -5.16
N THR A 388 -10.67 -0.55 -5.06
CA THR A 388 -9.88 -0.61 -3.83
C THR A 388 -10.40 0.39 -2.80
N GLN A 389 -10.90 1.56 -3.25
CA GLN A 389 -11.55 2.56 -2.39
C GLN A 389 -13.05 2.31 -2.17
N THR A 390 -13.75 1.65 -3.09
CA THR A 390 -15.22 1.48 -3.05
C THR A 390 -15.68 0.26 -2.29
N LYS A 391 -14.83 -0.74 -2.02
CA LYS A 391 -15.13 -1.77 -1.01
C LYS A 391 -15.29 -1.13 0.40
N SER A 392 -14.71 0.06 0.63
CA SER A 392 -14.96 0.89 1.81
C SER A 392 -16.37 1.50 1.81
N LEU A 393 -17.07 1.46 0.66
CA LEU A 393 -18.38 2.08 0.42
C LEU A 393 -19.50 1.06 0.31
N HIS A 394 -19.23 -0.13 -0.24
CA HIS A 394 -20.20 -1.23 -0.33
C HIS A 394 -20.33 -2.06 0.95
N ASN A 395 -19.52 -1.78 1.98
CA ASN A 395 -19.82 -2.22 3.33
C ASN A 395 -20.96 -1.36 3.90
N GLU A 396 -22.19 -1.66 3.46
CA GLU A 396 -23.44 -0.96 3.78
C GLU A 396 -23.65 -0.73 5.29
N ASP A 397 -23.04 -1.57 6.13
CA ASP A 397 -23.15 -1.52 7.59
C ASP A 397 -22.23 -0.50 8.29
N GLU A 398 -21.11 -0.06 7.70
CA GLU A 398 -20.03 0.61 8.47
C GLU A 398 -19.23 1.66 7.68
N SER A 399 -19.89 2.54 6.91
CA SER A 399 -19.37 3.91 6.83
C SER A 399 -19.65 4.58 8.19
N VAL A 400 -18.88 4.21 9.21
CA VAL A 400 -19.10 4.59 10.61
C VAL A 400 -19.06 6.11 10.73
N GLY A 401 -20.24 6.75 10.74
CA GLY A 401 -20.43 8.19 10.92
C GLY A 401 -21.17 8.91 9.78
N MET A 402 -21.40 8.27 8.63
CA MET A 402 -22.07 8.92 7.50
C MET A 402 -23.59 8.79 7.63
N THR A 403 -24.33 9.90 7.72
CA THR A 403 -25.80 9.87 7.79
C THR A 403 -26.39 9.25 6.52
N ILE A 404 -27.61 8.70 6.61
CA ILE A 404 -28.32 8.16 5.44
C ILE A 404 -28.43 9.21 4.34
N ASP A 405 -28.65 10.47 4.72
CA ASP A 405 -28.70 11.61 3.81
C ASP A 405 -27.38 11.86 3.08
N GLN A 406 -26.24 11.75 3.76
CA GLN A 406 -24.92 11.88 3.15
C GLN A 406 -24.64 10.73 2.17
N LYS A 407 -25.09 9.50 2.45
CA LYS A 407 -25.02 8.38 1.50
C LYS A 407 -25.88 8.63 0.26
N ILE A 408 -27.07 9.21 0.44
CA ILE A 408 -27.98 9.58 -0.66
C ILE A 408 -27.38 10.71 -1.49
N ALA A 409 -26.85 11.76 -0.85
CA ALA A 409 -26.18 12.87 -1.51
C ALA A 409 -25.01 12.38 -2.36
N ARG A 410 -24.16 11.48 -1.82
CA ARG A 410 -23.06 10.88 -2.57
C ARG A 410 -23.53 10.07 -3.79
N ARG A 411 -24.60 9.27 -3.64
CA ARG A 411 -25.20 8.54 -4.78
C ARG A 411 -25.75 9.49 -5.83
N LYS A 412 -26.36 10.61 -5.43
CA LYS A 412 -26.81 11.65 -6.37
C LYS A 412 -25.63 12.32 -7.08
N LEU A 413 -24.51 12.57 -6.40
CA LEU A 413 -23.29 13.12 -7.01
C LEU A 413 -22.73 12.20 -8.10
N TYR A 414 -22.63 10.88 -7.84
CA TYR A 414 -22.21 9.92 -8.87
C TYR A 414 -23.20 9.79 -10.03
N LYS A 415 -24.48 10.15 -9.83
CA LYS A 415 -25.46 10.23 -10.91
C LYS A 415 -25.36 11.52 -11.72
N ILE A 416 -24.89 12.62 -11.11
CA ILE A 416 -24.68 13.90 -11.79
C ILE A 416 -23.43 13.81 -12.69
N PHE A 417 -22.38 13.13 -12.20
CA PHE A 417 -21.14 12.89 -12.93
C PHE A 417 -20.98 11.37 -13.10
N PRO A 418 -21.58 10.77 -14.15
CA PRO A 418 -21.38 9.35 -14.42
C PRO A 418 -19.89 9.08 -14.66
N LEU A 419 -19.40 7.97 -14.09
CA LEU A 419 -17.99 7.57 -14.22
C LEU A 419 -17.70 7.07 -15.64
N ASP A 420 -18.61 6.30 -16.21
CA ASP A 420 -18.54 5.90 -17.62
C ASP A 420 -19.02 7.07 -18.49
N ARG A 421 -18.33 7.33 -19.61
CA ARG A 421 -18.88 8.22 -20.64
C ARG A 421 -20.24 7.69 -21.09
N ASP A 422 -21.27 8.53 -21.04
CA ASP A 422 -22.60 8.19 -21.52
C ASP A 422 -22.51 7.59 -22.93
N ILE A 423 -23.01 6.35 -23.04
CA ILE A 423 -22.89 5.47 -24.20
C ILE A 423 -23.29 6.20 -25.49
N SER A 424 -22.30 6.50 -26.31
CA SER A 424 -22.47 6.65 -27.75
C SER A 424 -21.25 6.03 -28.46
N ASN A 425 -21.44 4.79 -28.91
CA ASN A 425 -20.78 4.14 -30.05
C ASN A 425 -19.26 3.86 -30.05
N ASP A 426 -18.52 3.94 -28.94
CA ASP A 426 -17.11 3.52 -28.95
C ASP A 426 -16.87 2.07 -28.54
N SER A 427 -17.80 1.39 -27.85
CA SER A 427 -17.60 0.00 -27.40
C SER A 427 -17.69 -1.03 -28.53
N GLU A 428 -18.44 -0.77 -29.61
CA GLU A 428 -18.50 -1.64 -30.80
C GLU A 428 -17.47 -1.26 -31.89
N LEU A 429 -16.86 -0.07 -31.81
CA LEU A 429 -15.82 0.40 -32.74
C LEU A 429 -14.39 0.33 -32.16
N ASN A 430 -14.22 0.12 -30.85
CA ASN A 430 -12.90 0.03 -30.19
C ASN A 430 -12.18 -1.32 -30.36
N ASP A 431 -12.81 -2.35 -30.94
CA ASP A 431 -12.15 -3.62 -31.26
C ASP A 431 -10.97 -3.47 -32.26
N LEU A 432 -10.78 -2.26 -32.82
CA LEU A 432 -9.69 -1.95 -33.75
C LEU A 432 -8.52 -1.15 -33.15
N LYS A 433 -8.63 -0.61 -31.92
CA LYS A 433 -7.49 0.01 -31.22
C LYS A 433 -6.81 -1.01 -30.31
N HIS A 434 -6.20 -2.03 -30.91
CA HIS A 434 -5.32 -2.94 -30.18
C HIS A 434 -4.17 -2.14 -29.57
N GLN A 435 -4.08 -2.13 -28.24
CA GLN A 435 -2.85 -1.73 -27.56
C GLN A 435 -1.71 -2.63 -28.06
N LEU A 436 -0.62 -2.01 -28.51
CA LEU A 436 0.57 -2.73 -28.92
C LEU A 436 1.09 -3.55 -27.73
N THR A 437 1.33 -4.83 -27.97
CA THR A 437 1.96 -5.70 -26.99
C THR A 437 3.41 -5.30 -26.76
N PHE A 438 3.99 -5.73 -25.64
CA PHE A 438 5.39 -5.45 -25.33
C PHE A 438 6.36 -5.90 -26.43
N ILE A 439 6.09 -7.05 -27.06
CA ILE A 439 6.95 -7.58 -28.13
C ILE A 439 6.82 -6.79 -29.44
N GLU A 440 5.65 -6.26 -29.76
CA GLU A 440 5.42 -5.46 -30.98
C GLU A 440 6.13 -4.11 -30.85
N ASP A 441 5.99 -3.44 -29.70
CA ASP A 441 6.75 -2.22 -29.39
C ASP A 441 8.26 -2.48 -29.42
N LEU A 442 8.70 -3.62 -28.86
CA LEU A 442 10.11 -4.01 -28.89
C LEU A 442 10.61 -4.20 -30.33
N GLN A 443 9.83 -4.88 -31.17
CA GLN A 443 10.14 -5.10 -32.59
C GLN A 443 10.20 -3.79 -33.37
N GLU A 444 9.25 -2.88 -33.16
CA GLU A 444 9.23 -1.56 -33.79
C GLU A 444 10.48 -0.75 -33.41
N ARG A 445 10.88 -0.79 -32.14
CA ARG A 445 12.10 -0.12 -31.67
C ARG A 445 13.37 -0.74 -32.25
N TYR A 446 13.45 -2.06 -32.36
CA TYR A 446 14.55 -2.72 -33.05
C TYR A 446 14.58 -2.34 -34.54
N ALA A 447 13.44 -2.30 -35.21
CA ALA A 447 13.35 -1.88 -36.61
C ALA A 447 13.78 -0.41 -36.82
N LYS A 448 13.46 0.48 -35.88
CA LYS A 448 13.88 1.89 -35.90
C LYS A 448 15.41 2.05 -35.86
N GLN A 449 16.13 1.11 -35.25
CA GLN A 449 17.60 1.12 -35.16
C GLN A 449 18.32 0.30 -36.24
N THR A 450 17.64 -0.58 -36.97
CA THR A 450 18.20 -1.41 -38.06
C THR A 450 18.95 -0.64 -39.16
N PRO A 451 18.49 0.53 -39.66
CA PRO A 451 19.13 1.23 -40.79
C PRO A 451 20.59 1.65 -40.56
N TYR A 452 21.07 1.61 -39.32
CA TYR A 452 22.41 2.02 -38.94
C TYR A 452 23.45 0.89 -39.03
N PHE A 453 23.02 -0.38 -39.09
CA PHE A 453 23.92 -1.52 -39.29
C PHE A 453 24.12 -1.84 -40.78
N ASP A 454 23.07 -1.71 -41.60
CA ASP A 454 23.15 -2.00 -43.04
C ASP A 454 23.97 -0.97 -43.83
N ASN A 455 24.03 0.28 -43.36
CA ASN A 455 24.84 1.32 -44.01
C ASN A 455 26.36 1.16 -43.80
N ASN A 456 26.83 0.25 -42.93
CA ASN A 456 28.26 -0.05 -42.81
C ASN A 456 28.83 -0.77 -44.04
N ASN A 457 27.99 -1.38 -44.90
CA ASN A 457 28.45 -2.03 -46.13
C ASN A 457 28.64 -1.06 -47.31
N LYS A 458 28.34 0.22 -47.14
CA LYS A 458 28.81 1.27 -48.05
C LYS A 458 29.88 2.08 -47.34
N THR A 459 31.10 1.60 -47.45
CA THR A 459 32.32 2.39 -47.25
C THR A 459 32.21 3.69 -48.04
N LEU A 460 31.77 4.75 -47.37
CA LEU A 460 32.02 6.12 -47.75
C LEU A 460 33.07 6.62 -46.79
N ASP A 461 34.29 6.73 -47.30
CA ASP A 461 35.38 7.51 -46.73
C ASP A 461 34.86 8.91 -46.41
N PHE A 462 34.35 9.11 -45.20
CA PHE A 462 34.17 10.45 -44.66
C PHE A 462 35.46 10.83 -43.94
N SER A 463 36.36 11.38 -44.75
CA SER A 463 37.30 12.41 -44.33
C SER A 463 36.66 13.32 -43.28
N THR A 464 37.38 13.48 -42.17
CA THR A 464 37.25 14.53 -41.16
C THR A 464 36.67 15.85 -41.71
N ARG A 465 35.36 16.01 -41.64
CA ARG A 465 34.71 17.30 -41.44
C ARG A 465 33.97 17.20 -40.12
N GLN A 466 34.46 17.94 -39.14
CA GLN A 466 33.76 18.16 -37.87
C GLN A 466 32.45 18.89 -38.21
N ASP A 467 31.34 18.18 -38.20
CA ASP A 467 30.02 18.82 -38.15
C ASP A 467 29.90 19.54 -36.79
N PRO A 468 29.73 20.87 -36.74
CA PRO A 468 29.75 21.64 -35.49
C PRO A 468 28.54 21.37 -34.56
N HIS A 469 27.58 20.54 -34.99
CA HIS A 469 26.33 20.25 -34.28
C HIS A 469 26.23 18.83 -33.70
N LEU A 470 27.21 17.93 -33.94
CA LEU A 470 27.15 16.60 -33.32
C LEU A 470 27.73 16.64 -31.89
N PRO A 471 26.99 16.17 -30.87
CA PRO A 471 27.52 16.06 -29.51
C PRO A 471 28.72 15.11 -29.52
N THR A 472 29.69 15.38 -28.66
CA THR A 472 30.83 14.48 -28.48
C THR A 472 30.33 13.08 -28.10
N ARG A 473 30.99 12.02 -28.58
CA ARG A 473 30.60 10.62 -28.29
C ARG A 473 30.43 10.37 -26.79
N LYS A 474 31.29 10.98 -25.97
CA LYS A 474 31.22 10.90 -24.49
C LYS A 474 29.93 11.51 -23.93
N GLU A 475 29.49 12.64 -24.45
CA GLU A 475 28.24 13.29 -24.06
C GLU A 475 27.01 12.44 -24.45
N ALA A 476 27.00 11.88 -25.67
CA ALA A 476 25.94 10.99 -26.12
C ALA A 476 25.81 9.74 -25.22
N ILE A 477 26.94 9.12 -24.86
CA ILE A 477 26.98 7.98 -23.92
C ILE A 477 26.47 8.42 -22.53
N GLY A 478 26.89 9.59 -22.04
CA GLY A 478 26.44 10.13 -20.76
C GLY A 478 24.92 10.34 -20.70
N ARG A 479 24.31 10.82 -21.79
CA ARG A 479 22.85 10.96 -21.91
C ARG A 479 22.14 9.62 -21.90
N LEU A 480 22.63 8.65 -22.69
CA LEU A 480 22.09 7.29 -22.71
C LEU A 480 22.12 6.65 -21.32
N LEU A 481 23.27 6.69 -20.64
CA LEU A 481 23.42 6.13 -19.29
C LEU A 481 22.51 6.83 -18.28
N THR A 482 22.31 8.15 -18.40
CA THR A 482 21.40 8.87 -17.52
C THR A 482 19.95 8.42 -17.72
N GLN A 483 19.54 8.18 -18.96
CA GLN A 483 18.18 7.70 -19.27
C GLN A 483 17.96 6.26 -18.83
N VAL A 484 18.94 5.37 -19.04
CA VAL A 484 18.91 3.99 -18.53
C VAL A 484 18.87 4.00 -17.01
N ALA A 485 19.73 4.80 -16.36
CA ALA A 485 19.71 4.94 -14.91
C ALA A 485 18.35 5.44 -14.41
N SER A 486 17.73 6.43 -15.07
CA SER A 486 16.40 6.93 -14.70
C SER A 486 15.34 5.82 -14.69
N ARG A 487 15.31 4.97 -15.73
CA ARG A 487 14.42 3.81 -15.81
C ARG A 487 14.69 2.80 -14.69
N LEU A 488 15.94 2.40 -14.50
CA LEU A 488 16.33 1.43 -13.47
C LEU A 488 16.03 1.96 -12.05
N LEU A 489 16.26 3.25 -11.80
CA LEU A 489 15.98 3.87 -10.51
C LEU A 489 14.49 3.73 -10.19
N VAL A 490 13.60 4.08 -11.13
CA VAL A 490 12.14 3.99 -10.98
C VAL A 490 11.73 2.56 -10.65
N ASP A 491 12.12 1.60 -11.50
CA ASP A 491 11.61 0.22 -11.43
C ASP A 491 12.10 -0.55 -10.18
N PHE A 492 13.31 -0.28 -9.70
CA PHE A 492 13.88 -0.95 -8.52
C PHE A 492 13.67 -0.19 -7.21
N ALA A 493 12.92 0.91 -7.20
CA ALA A 493 12.64 1.72 -6.00
C ALA A 493 13.89 2.15 -5.19
N ILE A 494 15.01 2.40 -5.88
CA ILE A 494 16.28 2.84 -5.28
C ILE A 494 16.53 4.34 -5.47
N SER A 495 17.37 4.91 -4.61
CA SER A 495 17.78 6.31 -4.71
C SER A 495 18.92 6.50 -5.70
N LYS A 496 19.03 7.71 -6.29
CA LYS A 496 20.13 8.07 -7.20
C LYS A 496 21.51 7.94 -6.53
N GLN A 497 21.60 8.24 -5.24
CA GLN A 497 22.83 8.12 -4.46
C GLN A 497 23.20 6.65 -4.24
N GLN A 498 22.23 5.79 -3.91
CA GLN A 498 22.44 4.36 -3.73
C GLN A 498 22.98 3.70 -5.00
N LEU A 499 22.40 4.00 -6.17
CA LEU A 499 22.89 3.46 -7.44
C LEU A 499 24.33 3.91 -7.74
N LYS A 500 24.65 5.19 -7.51
CA LYS A 500 26.01 5.71 -7.72
C LYS A 500 27.03 5.05 -6.80
N ASP A 501 26.68 4.85 -5.53
CA ASP A 501 27.54 4.17 -4.56
C ASP A 501 27.80 2.70 -4.97
N CYS A 502 26.75 2.00 -5.43
CA CYS A 502 26.89 0.64 -5.96
C CYS A 502 27.85 0.57 -7.16
N ILE A 503 27.67 1.48 -8.13
CA ILE A 503 28.53 1.55 -9.32
C ILE A 503 29.97 1.89 -8.94
N PHE A 504 30.18 2.83 -8.02
CA PHE A 504 31.52 3.22 -7.58
C PHE A 504 32.26 2.06 -6.90
N ARG A 505 31.58 1.34 -6.02
CA ARG A 505 32.16 0.19 -5.32
C ARG A 505 32.56 -0.93 -6.27
N ILE A 506 31.70 -1.28 -7.22
CA ILE A 506 31.98 -2.33 -8.21
C ILE A 506 33.08 -1.90 -9.18
N LYS A 507 33.08 -0.63 -9.63
CA LYS A 507 34.15 -0.09 -10.47
C LYS A 507 35.51 -0.25 -9.79
N ASN A 508 35.60 0.05 -8.49
CA ASN A 508 36.85 -0.07 -7.74
C ASN A 508 37.27 -1.53 -7.54
N ALA A 509 36.31 -2.45 -7.34
CA ALA A 509 36.60 -3.88 -7.27
C ALA A 509 37.21 -4.39 -8.58
N CYS A 510 36.60 -4.05 -9.72
CA CYS A 510 37.14 -4.46 -11.03
C CYS A 510 38.52 -3.85 -11.31
N LEU A 511 38.76 -2.60 -10.91
CA LEU A 511 40.08 -1.97 -11.04
C LEU A 511 41.14 -2.67 -10.19
N HIS A 512 40.79 -3.15 -8.99
CA HIS A 512 41.72 -3.91 -8.14
C HIS A 512 42.05 -5.28 -8.72
N ARG A 513 41.17 -5.89 -9.53
CA ARG A 513 41.49 -7.15 -10.23
C ARG A 513 42.29 -6.95 -11.51
N MET A 514 42.16 -5.78 -12.14
CA MET A 514 42.87 -5.44 -13.37
C MET A 514 44.31 -4.95 -13.14
N ASN A 515 44.54 -4.24 -12.02
CA ASN A 515 45.85 -3.81 -11.57
C ASN A 515 46.52 -4.92 -10.76
#